data_AF-A0A918SXW5-F1
#
_entry.id   AF-A0A918SXW5-F1
#
_cell.length_a   1.000
_cell.length_b   1.000
_cell.length_c   1.000
_cell.angle_alpha   90.00
_cell.angle_beta   90.00
_cell.angle_gamma   90.00
#
_symmetry.space_group_name_H-M   'P 1'
#
loop_
_entity.id
_entity.type
_entity.pdbx_description
1 polymer ?
#
loop_
_entity_poly.entity_id
_entity_poly.type
_entity_poly.pdbx_seq_one_letter_code
_entity_poly.pdbx_strand_id
1 'polypeptide(L)'
;MQQRPVLVVLFDGVQSLDVTGPTEVFHAAAWASGAERAPYPLRTASLDGGPVRTDSGLRILPDTDLAGAVADGPPHTLLVPGGQGTRSADPALVDWLRAHGPRAERLVSVCTGALRLAEAGLLDGHRATTHWMVCEHLARRHPEVEVDPDPIFVRDGRIATSAGVTAGIDLALALVEEDLGREAALAIARLLVVFLRRPGNQAQFSAQLAAQTARREPLRELQAWIADHPDEDLSVERLAARARLSPRHFARAFHAETGTTPGRYVDLIRLEHARRLLEETAHGVEEVSRAAGYGTPEAMRRAFTKALGTAPADYRRRFHAPVTR
;
A
#
# COMPACT_ATOMS: atom_id res chain seq x y z
N MET A 1 -21.28 -0.06 22.06
CA MET A 1 -20.71 0.07 20.71
C MET A 1 -20.92 -1.23 19.97
N GLN A 2 -21.38 -1.19 18.71
CA GLN A 2 -21.58 -2.42 17.93
C GLN A 2 -20.23 -3.03 17.59
N GLN A 3 -20.08 -4.33 17.82
CA GLN A 3 -18.85 -5.05 17.48
C GLN A 3 -18.82 -5.32 15.97
N ARG A 4 -17.62 -5.29 15.38
CA ARG A 4 -17.36 -5.53 13.96
C ARG A 4 -16.42 -6.72 13.83
N PRO A 5 -16.93 -7.98 13.85
CA PRO A 5 -16.08 -9.16 13.78
C PRO A 5 -15.20 -9.15 12.53
N VAL A 6 -13.91 -9.46 12.70
CA VAL A 6 -12.92 -9.54 11.64
C VAL A 6 -12.48 -11.00 11.51
N LEU A 7 -12.75 -11.60 10.35
CA LEU A 7 -12.27 -12.92 9.99
C LEU A 7 -11.06 -12.79 9.08
N VAL A 8 -9.92 -13.32 9.51
CA VAL A 8 -8.69 -13.38 8.74
C VAL A 8 -8.50 -14.79 8.17
N VAL A 9 -8.46 -14.88 6.84
CA VAL A 9 -8.28 -16.14 6.13
C VAL A 9 -6.82 -16.56 6.15
N LEU A 10 -6.55 -17.81 6.49
CA LEU A 10 -5.23 -18.43 6.51
C LEU A 10 -5.15 -19.55 5.47
N PHE A 11 -4.00 -19.65 4.81
CA PHE A 11 -3.70 -20.70 3.84
C PHE A 11 -2.17 -20.94 3.80
N ASP A 12 -1.75 -22.09 3.27
CA ASP A 12 -0.33 -22.38 3.12
C ASP A 12 0.34 -21.43 2.13
N GLY A 13 1.53 -20.94 2.49
CA GLY A 13 2.23 -19.89 1.76
C GLY A 13 1.60 -18.50 1.96
N VAL A 14 0.91 -18.26 3.08
CA VAL A 14 0.49 -16.91 3.45
C VAL A 14 1.70 -16.06 3.88
N GLN A 15 1.70 -14.77 3.52
CA GLN A 15 2.66 -13.80 4.04
C GLN A 15 2.29 -13.45 5.48
N SER A 16 3.15 -13.77 6.44
CA SER A 16 2.82 -13.60 7.86
C SER A 16 2.49 -12.16 8.23
N LEU A 17 3.17 -11.19 7.63
CA LEU A 17 2.93 -9.77 7.94
C LEU A 17 1.63 -9.22 7.35
N ASP A 18 1.12 -9.82 6.27
CA ASP A 18 -0.19 -9.48 5.71
C ASP A 18 -1.33 -9.92 6.65
N VAL A 19 -1.07 -10.93 7.48
CA VAL A 19 -1.96 -11.40 8.54
C VAL A 19 -1.78 -10.55 9.78
N THR A 20 -0.56 -10.55 10.34
CA THR A 20 -0.32 -10.02 11.68
C THR A 20 -0.38 -8.50 11.74
N GLY A 21 0.09 -7.79 10.71
CA GLY A 21 0.08 -6.32 10.68
C GLY A 21 -1.32 -5.72 10.88
N PRO A 22 -2.29 -6.01 9.99
CA PRO A 22 -3.68 -5.57 10.17
C PRO A 22 -4.32 -6.08 11.46
N THR A 23 -4.03 -7.33 11.84
CA THR A 23 -4.58 -7.96 13.04
C THR A 23 -4.19 -7.18 14.31
N GLU A 24 -2.93 -6.78 14.43
CA GLU A 24 -2.45 -5.96 15.56
C GLU A 24 -3.12 -4.59 15.61
N VAL A 25 -3.41 -3.98 14.46
CA VAL A 25 -4.15 -2.70 14.40
C VAL A 25 -5.59 -2.86 14.91
N PHE A 26 -6.32 -3.87 14.42
CA PHE A 26 -7.68 -4.13 14.88
C PHE A 26 -7.73 -4.54 16.36
N HIS A 27 -6.75 -5.33 16.81
CA HIS A 27 -6.62 -5.72 18.21
C HIS A 27 -6.40 -4.49 19.10
N ALA A 28 -5.50 -3.59 18.68
CA ALA A 28 -5.13 -2.40 19.43
C ALA A 28 -6.29 -1.41 19.66
N ALA A 29 -7.33 -1.48 18.83
CA ALA A 29 -8.53 -0.68 19.03
C ALA A 29 -9.25 -0.96 20.36
N ALA A 30 -9.06 -2.14 20.96
CA ALA A 30 -9.58 -2.43 22.30
C ALA A 30 -9.00 -1.48 23.35
N TRP A 31 -7.69 -1.22 23.31
CA TRP A 31 -7.05 -0.29 24.25
C TRP A 31 -7.34 1.17 23.93
N ALA A 32 -7.46 1.52 22.65
CA ALA A 32 -7.73 2.89 22.22
C ALA A 32 -9.17 3.35 22.47
N SER A 33 -10.15 2.44 22.47
CA SER A 33 -11.58 2.79 22.59
C SER A 33 -12.09 2.92 24.02
N GLY A 34 -11.34 2.42 25.03
CA GLY A 34 -11.80 2.38 26.43
C GLY A 34 -13.09 1.57 26.64
N ALA A 35 -13.51 0.77 25.64
CA ALA A 35 -14.76 0.05 25.64
C ALA A 35 -14.67 -1.26 26.44
N GLU A 36 -15.76 -1.61 27.13
CA GLU A 36 -15.86 -2.90 27.86
C GLU A 36 -15.73 -4.13 26.95
N ARG A 37 -16.03 -3.97 25.66
CA ARG A 37 -15.91 -5.03 24.65
C ARG A 37 -15.03 -4.57 23.50
N ALA A 38 -14.17 -5.48 23.03
CA ALA A 38 -13.32 -5.22 21.89
C ALA A 38 -14.16 -4.80 20.66
N PRO A 39 -13.85 -3.65 20.01
CA PRO A 39 -14.57 -3.19 18.82
C PRO A 39 -14.51 -4.19 17.66
N TYR A 40 -13.39 -4.92 17.56
CA TYR A 40 -13.11 -5.91 16.52
C TYR A 40 -12.80 -7.26 17.15
N PRO A 41 -13.81 -8.12 17.37
CA PRO A 41 -13.57 -9.53 17.66
C PRO A 41 -12.79 -10.15 16.49
N LEU A 42 -11.58 -10.63 16.75
CA LEU A 42 -10.70 -11.21 15.74
C LEU A 42 -10.84 -12.74 15.77
N ARG A 43 -10.94 -13.34 14.58
CA ARG A 43 -10.85 -14.80 14.37
C ARG A 43 -9.97 -15.07 13.16
N THR A 44 -9.16 -16.11 13.25
CA THR A 44 -8.37 -16.64 12.16
C THR A 44 -8.91 -18.01 11.76
N ALA A 45 -8.93 -18.30 10.45
CA ALA A 45 -9.44 -19.59 9.97
C ALA A 45 -8.71 -20.08 8.73
N SER A 46 -8.37 -21.36 8.69
CA SER A 46 -7.90 -22.06 7.49
C SER A 46 -9.00 -22.99 6.94
N LEU A 47 -8.82 -23.56 5.76
CA LEU A 47 -9.81 -24.44 5.13
C LEU A 47 -10.27 -25.59 6.05
N ASP A 48 -9.32 -26.23 6.74
CA ASP A 48 -9.52 -27.42 7.56
C ASP A 48 -9.27 -27.18 9.06
N GLY A 49 -8.94 -25.95 9.46
CA GLY A 49 -8.55 -25.61 10.83
C GLY A 49 -7.15 -26.09 11.23
N GLY A 50 -6.40 -26.68 10.29
CA GLY A 50 -5.02 -27.10 10.49
C GLY A 50 -4.04 -25.92 10.50
N PRO A 51 -2.87 -26.09 11.12
CA PRO A 51 -1.83 -25.06 11.11
C PRO A 51 -1.30 -24.83 9.69
N VAL A 52 -1.18 -23.55 9.31
CA VAL A 52 -0.65 -23.16 8.00
C VAL A 52 0.83 -22.80 8.10
N ARG A 53 1.61 -23.11 7.06
CA ARG A 53 3.01 -22.70 6.95
C ARG A 53 3.11 -21.44 6.09
N THR A 54 3.57 -20.36 6.68
CA THR A 54 3.79 -19.08 6.00
C THR A 54 4.99 -19.12 5.04
N ASP A 55 5.10 -18.10 4.19
CA ASP A 55 6.23 -17.93 3.25
C ASP A 55 7.60 -17.88 3.92
N SER A 56 7.66 -17.30 5.13
CA SER A 56 8.89 -17.21 5.93
C SER A 56 9.20 -18.52 6.69
N GLY A 57 8.32 -19.51 6.61
CA GLY A 57 8.45 -20.81 7.29
C GLY A 57 7.88 -20.84 8.70
N LEU A 58 7.37 -19.72 9.24
CA LEU A 58 6.61 -19.71 10.49
C LEU A 58 5.32 -20.50 10.33
N ARG A 59 4.87 -21.14 11.41
CA ARG A 59 3.56 -21.80 11.46
C ARG A 59 2.58 -20.94 12.24
N ILE A 60 1.39 -20.76 11.68
CA ILE A 60 0.27 -20.07 12.35
C ILE A 60 -0.82 -21.13 12.58
N LEU A 61 -1.23 -21.30 13.83
CA LEU A 61 -2.38 -22.12 14.19
C LEU A 61 -3.64 -21.24 14.09
N PRO A 62 -4.62 -21.55 13.21
CA PRO A 62 -5.88 -20.82 13.18
C PRO A 62 -6.71 -21.08 14.44
N ASP A 63 -7.65 -20.19 14.74
CA ASP A 63 -8.63 -20.39 15.81
C ASP A 63 -9.66 -21.49 15.46
N THR A 64 -9.96 -21.68 14.17
CA THR A 64 -10.98 -22.60 13.68
C THR A 64 -10.81 -22.93 12.18
N ASP A 65 -11.69 -23.75 11.63
CA ASP A 65 -11.82 -23.94 10.18
C ASP A 65 -12.77 -22.90 9.57
N LEU A 66 -12.76 -22.77 8.23
CA LEU A 66 -13.56 -21.78 7.52
C LEU A 66 -15.08 -22.04 7.66
N ALA A 67 -15.51 -23.28 7.95
CA ALA A 67 -16.90 -23.60 8.19
C ALA A 67 -17.38 -23.09 9.57
N GLY A 68 -16.60 -23.37 10.61
CA GLY A 68 -16.82 -22.92 11.99
C GLY A 68 -16.64 -21.42 12.17
N ALA A 69 -15.85 -20.77 11.31
CA ALA A 69 -15.67 -19.32 11.30
C ALA A 69 -16.96 -18.54 11.00
N VAL A 70 -17.89 -19.15 10.24
CA VAL A 70 -19.14 -18.51 9.77
C VAL A 70 -20.40 -19.18 10.34
N ALA A 71 -20.24 -20.13 11.25
CA ALA A 71 -21.36 -20.87 11.86
C ALA A 71 -22.34 -19.95 12.60
N ASP A 72 -21.82 -18.90 13.25
CA ASP A 72 -22.61 -17.90 14.00
C ASP A 72 -23.08 -16.72 13.13
N GLY A 73 -22.86 -16.78 11.81
CA GLY A 73 -23.18 -15.72 10.85
C GLY A 73 -21.96 -15.18 10.10
N PRO A 74 -22.20 -14.29 9.10
CA PRO A 74 -21.11 -13.71 8.32
C PRO A 74 -20.26 -12.74 9.16
N PRO A 75 -18.95 -12.64 8.90
CA PRO A 75 -18.13 -11.62 9.54
C PRO A 75 -18.49 -10.24 9.02
N HIS A 76 -18.29 -9.21 9.83
CA HIS A 76 -18.37 -7.83 9.34
C HIS A 76 -17.24 -7.57 8.34
N THR A 77 -16.00 -7.94 8.69
CA THR A 77 -14.84 -7.78 7.81
C THR A 77 -14.25 -9.15 7.46
N LEU A 78 -14.16 -9.48 6.18
CA LEU A 78 -13.42 -10.64 5.68
C LEU A 78 -12.09 -10.16 5.10
N LEU A 79 -10.98 -10.53 5.74
CA LEU A 79 -9.62 -10.15 5.35
C LEU A 79 -8.91 -11.32 4.69
N VAL A 80 -8.48 -11.11 3.44
CA VAL A 80 -7.72 -12.09 2.64
C VAL A 80 -6.28 -11.58 2.46
N PRO A 81 -5.30 -12.19 3.14
CA PRO A 81 -3.89 -11.83 3.00
C PRO A 81 -3.29 -12.33 1.68
N GLY A 82 -2.09 -11.87 1.35
CA GLY A 82 -1.31 -12.38 0.22
C GLY A 82 -0.29 -13.43 0.63
N GLY A 83 0.72 -13.62 -0.23
CA GLY A 83 1.82 -14.57 -0.05
C GLY A 83 2.02 -15.50 -1.25
N GLN A 84 3.05 -16.36 -1.21
CA GLN A 84 3.37 -17.30 -2.30
C GLN A 84 2.23 -18.28 -2.58
N GLY A 85 1.43 -18.61 -1.57
CA GLY A 85 0.22 -19.43 -1.67
C GLY A 85 -0.82 -18.84 -2.63
N THR A 86 -0.74 -17.53 -2.92
CA THR A 86 -1.59 -16.90 -3.93
C THR A 86 -1.18 -17.19 -5.38
N ARG A 87 -0.04 -17.82 -5.64
CA ARG A 87 0.42 -18.11 -7.02
C ARG A 87 -0.35 -19.25 -7.68
N SER A 88 -0.85 -20.19 -6.88
CA SER A 88 -1.71 -21.28 -7.31
C SER A 88 -3.01 -21.21 -6.54
N ALA A 89 -4.14 -21.09 -7.22
CA ALA A 89 -5.45 -21.11 -6.59
C ALA A 89 -5.70 -22.48 -5.96
N ASP A 90 -5.99 -22.51 -4.65
CA ASP A 90 -6.72 -23.64 -4.08
C ASP A 90 -8.20 -23.45 -4.45
N PRO A 91 -8.78 -24.31 -5.30
CA PRO A 91 -10.15 -24.16 -5.74
C PRO A 91 -11.14 -24.15 -4.57
N ALA A 92 -10.88 -24.92 -3.51
CA ALA A 92 -11.77 -24.97 -2.35
C ALA A 92 -11.81 -23.63 -1.60
N LEU A 93 -10.67 -22.95 -1.50
CA LEU A 93 -10.61 -21.61 -0.93
C LEU A 93 -11.36 -20.59 -1.78
N VAL A 94 -11.15 -20.62 -3.11
CA VAL A 94 -11.81 -19.70 -4.04
C VAL A 94 -13.33 -19.91 -4.02
N ASP A 95 -13.79 -21.16 -4.02
CA ASP A 95 -15.21 -21.49 -3.95
C ASP A 95 -15.83 -21.05 -2.62
N TRP A 96 -15.09 -21.23 -1.51
CA TRP A 96 -15.53 -20.73 -0.22
C TRP A 96 -15.66 -19.21 -0.21
N LEU A 97 -14.66 -18.49 -0.75
CA LEU A 97 -14.68 -17.03 -0.86
C LEU A 97 -15.85 -16.56 -1.74
N ARG A 98 -16.10 -17.20 -2.88
CA ARG A 98 -17.21 -16.88 -3.77
C ARG A 98 -18.56 -17.03 -3.05
N ALA A 99 -18.70 -18.08 -2.24
CA ALA A 99 -19.94 -18.35 -1.52
C ALA A 99 -20.16 -17.41 -0.31
N HIS A 100 -19.10 -17.00 0.40
CA HIS A 100 -19.20 -16.30 1.69
C HIS A 100 -18.85 -14.82 1.62
N GLY A 101 -17.97 -14.41 0.71
CA GLY A 101 -17.54 -13.03 0.51
C GLY A 101 -18.67 -12.03 0.20
N PRO A 102 -19.73 -12.38 -0.54
CA PRO A 102 -20.87 -11.48 -0.74
C PRO A 102 -21.66 -11.18 0.54
N ARG A 103 -21.56 -12.04 1.56
CA ARG A 103 -22.28 -11.91 2.84
C ARG A 103 -21.53 -11.05 3.86
N ALA A 104 -20.25 -10.79 3.65
CA ALA A 104 -19.48 -9.91 4.51
C ALA A 104 -19.79 -8.43 4.19
N GLU A 105 -19.95 -7.62 5.23
CA GLU A 105 -20.20 -6.17 5.07
C GLU A 105 -19.00 -5.44 4.45
N ARG A 106 -17.78 -5.91 4.72
CA ARG A 106 -16.53 -5.34 4.22
C ARG A 106 -15.57 -6.43 3.75
N LEU A 107 -15.10 -6.30 2.51
CA LEU A 107 -14.05 -7.15 1.94
C LEU A 107 -12.72 -6.42 2.02
N VAL A 108 -11.72 -7.07 2.61
CA VAL A 108 -10.36 -6.55 2.71
C VAL A 108 -9.41 -7.53 2.03
N SER A 109 -8.52 -7.02 1.18
CA SER A 109 -7.34 -7.78 0.78
C SER A 109 -6.06 -7.02 1.06
N VAL A 110 -5.02 -7.78 1.36
CA VAL A 110 -3.66 -7.29 1.56
C VAL A 110 -2.77 -8.00 0.56
N CYS A 111 -1.90 -7.25 -0.12
CA CYS A 111 -0.96 -7.78 -1.10
C CYS A 111 -1.67 -8.54 -2.23
N THR A 112 -1.17 -9.72 -2.56
CA THR A 112 -1.70 -10.62 -3.57
C THR A 112 -3.00 -11.33 -3.17
N GLY A 113 -3.54 -11.08 -1.97
CA GLY A 113 -4.88 -11.55 -1.58
C GLY A 113 -5.98 -11.04 -2.52
N ALA A 114 -5.75 -9.90 -3.19
CA ALA A 114 -6.62 -9.38 -4.24
C ALA A 114 -6.82 -10.37 -5.40
N LEU A 115 -5.83 -11.22 -5.72
CA LEU A 115 -5.98 -12.28 -6.72
C LEU A 115 -7.07 -13.28 -6.33
N ARG A 116 -7.12 -13.68 -5.06
CA ARG A 116 -8.12 -14.64 -4.56
C ARG A 116 -9.52 -14.04 -4.58
N LEU A 117 -9.65 -12.76 -4.22
CA LEU A 117 -10.93 -12.05 -4.34
C LEU A 117 -11.38 -11.91 -5.80
N ALA A 118 -10.46 -11.61 -6.72
CA ALA A 118 -10.77 -11.53 -8.15
C ALA A 118 -11.16 -12.90 -8.76
N GLU A 119 -10.46 -13.98 -8.40
CA GLU A 119 -10.82 -15.36 -8.79
C GLU A 119 -12.21 -15.78 -8.28
N ALA A 120 -12.62 -15.24 -7.14
CA ALA A 120 -13.96 -15.43 -6.60
C ALA A 120 -15.03 -14.50 -7.24
N GLY A 121 -14.66 -13.62 -8.16
CA GLY A 121 -15.56 -12.63 -8.79
C GLY A 121 -15.98 -11.50 -7.86
N LEU A 122 -15.22 -11.28 -6.77
CA LEU A 122 -15.58 -10.32 -5.72
C LEU A 122 -15.04 -8.90 -5.97
N LEU A 123 -14.20 -8.74 -6.99
CA LEU A 123 -13.61 -7.44 -7.40
C LEU A 123 -14.14 -6.94 -8.75
N ASP A 124 -15.04 -7.69 -9.41
CA ASP A 124 -15.53 -7.35 -10.74
C ASP A 124 -16.31 -6.01 -10.70
N GLY A 125 -15.95 -5.09 -11.61
CA GLY A 125 -16.52 -3.75 -11.68
C GLY A 125 -16.00 -2.76 -10.63
N HIS A 126 -15.00 -3.13 -9.83
CA HIS A 126 -14.47 -2.31 -8.74
C HIS A 126 -13.02 -1.88 -8.97
N ARG A 127 -12.67 -0.71 -8.40
CA ARG A 127 -11.29 -0.24 -8.36
C ARG A 127 -10.53 -0.94 -7.23
N ALA A 128 -9.39 -1.53 -7.55
CA ALA A 128 -8.57 -2.28 -6.61
C ALA A 128 -7.08 -2.06 -6.85
N THR A 129 -6.28 -2.26 -5.82
CA THR A 129 -4.82 -2.36 -5.91
C THR A 129 -4.35 -3.70 -5.37
N THR A 130 -3.14 -4.10 -5.73
CA THR A 130 -2.44 -5.27 -5.19
C THR A 130 -0.95 -4.95 -5.12
N HIS A 131 -0.12 -5.91 -4.75
CA HIS A 131 1.33 -5.72 -4.77
C HIS A 131 1.81 -5.34 -6.18
N TRP A 132 2.67 -4.32 -6.29
CA TRP A 132 3.12 -3.75 -7.57
C TRP A 132 3.61 -4.78 -8.59
N MET A 133 4.37 -5.79 -8.13
CA MET A 133 4.85 -6.91 -8.98
C MET A 133 3.73 -7.72 -9.65
N VAL A 134 2.50 -7.62 -9.15
CA VAL A 134 1.35 -8.46 -9.49
C VAL A 134 0.21 -7.64 -10.09
N CYS A 135 0.25 -6.31 -10.05
CA CYS A 135 -0.80 -5.46 -10.64
C CYS A 135 -1.07 -5.77 -12.12
N GLU A 136 -0.03 -5.86 -12.95
CA GLU A 136 -0.19 -6.21 -14.37
C GLU A 136 -0.74 -7.64 -14.56
N HIS A 137 -0.38 -8.56 -13.67
CA HIS A 137 -0.88 -9.93 -13.71
C HIS A 137 -2.37 -9.99 -13.38
N LEU A 138 -2.81 -9.28 -12.33
CA LEU A 138 -4.21 -9.16 -11.93
C LEU A 138 -5.04 -8.53 -13.07
N ALA A 139 -4.59 -7.40 -13.61
CA ALA A 139 -5.28 -6.67 -14.67
C ALA A 139 -5.47 -7.52 -15.95
N ARG A 140 -4.47 -8.33 -16.32
CA ARG A 140 -4.57 -9.21 -17.49
C ARG A 140 -5.49 -10.40 -17.28
N ARG A 141 -5.56 -10.95 -16.08
CA ARG A 141 -6.38 -12.16 -15.78
C ARG A 141 -7.82 -11.82 -15.45
N HIS A 142 -8.07 -10.64 -14.91
CA HIS A 142 -9.37 -10.19 -14.44
C HIS A 142 -9.68 -8.80 -15.03
N PRO A 143 -10.04 -8.72 -16.32
CA PRO A 143 -10.20 -7.45 -17.04
C PRO A 143 -11.40 -6.61 -16.54
N GLU A 144 -12.29 -7.21 -15.75
CA GLU A 144 -13.41 -6.50 -15.12
C GLU A 144 -12.99 -5.73 -13.86
N VAL A 145 -11.77 -5.95 -13.36
CA VAL A 145 -11.20 -5.21 -12.21
C VAL A 145 -10.46 -3.97 -12.71
N GLU A 146 -10.82 -2.79 -12.20
CA GLU A 146 -10.07 -1.56 -12.45
C GLU A 146 -8.82 -1.53 -11.55
N VAL A 147 -7.72 -2.12 -12.03
CA VAL A 147 -6.47 -2.21 -11.26
C VAL A 147 -5.72 -0.88 -11.28
N ASP A 148 -5.58 -0.27 -10.11
CA ASP A 148 -4.76 0.93 -9.89
C ASP A 148 -3.45 0.55 -9.18
N PRO A 149 -2.30 0.58 -9.88
CA PRO A 149 -1.03 0.15 -9.31
C PRO A 149 -0.34 1.20 -8.43
N ASP A 150 -0.78 2.45 -8.48
CA ASP A 150 -0.07 3.56 -7.86
C ASP A 150 -0.26 3.64 -6.33
N PRO A 151 -1.48 3.58 -5.77
CA PRO A 151 -1.69 3.75 -4.34
C PRO A 151 -1.27 2.51 -3.52
N ILE A 152 -0.82 2.73 -2.29
CA ILE A 152 -0.56 1.67 -1.30
C ILE A 152 -1.84 0.99 -0.81
N PHE A 153 -2.99 1.67 -0.89
CA PHE A 153 -4.30 1.05 -0.71
C PHE A 153 -5.41 1.80 -1.45
N VAL A 154 -6.46 1.08 -1.81
CA VAL A 154 -7.69 1.60 -2.45
C VAL A 154 -8.89 1.25 -1.59
N ARG A 155 -9.80 2.21 -1.43
CA ARG A 155 -11.12 2.05 -0.82
C ARG A 155 -12.18 2.32 -1.90
N ASP A 156 -12.99 1.31 -2.21
CA ASP A 156 -14.11 1.40 -3.17
C ASP A 156 -15.36 0.73 -2.57
N GLY A 157 -16.34 1.53 -2.14
CA GLY A 157 -17.60 1.03 -1.57
C GLY A 157 -17.39 0.16 -0.34
N ARG A 158 -17.62 -1.16 -0.44
CA ARG A 158 -17.37 -2.15 0.63
C ARG A 158 -16.02 -2.87 0.52
N ILE A 159 -15.26 -2.60 -0.53
CA ILE A 159 -13.98 -3.24 -0.82
C ILE A 159 -12.85 -2.31 -0.38
N ALA A 160 -11.84 -2.91 0.24
CA ALA A 160 -10.59 -2.27 0.53
C ALA A 160 -9.42 -3.19 0.17
N THR A 161 -8.46 -2.70 -0.59
CA THR A 161 -7.34 -3.51 -1.08
C THR A 161 -6.02 -2.77 -0.84
N SER A 162 -4.93 -3.47 -0.55
CA SER A 162 -3.62 -2.84 -0.34
C SER A 162 -2.46 -3.56 -1.03
N ALA A 163 -1.37 -2.82 -1.24
CA ALA A 163 -0.12 -3.27 -1.81
C ALA A 163 0.55 -4.43 -1.07
N GLY A 164 0.23 -4.61 0.21
CA GLY A 164 0.77 -5.69 1.03
C GLY A 164 1.85 -5.33 2.02
N VAL A 165 2.32 -6.35 2.73
CA VAL A 165 3.39 -6.29 3.73
C VAL A 165 3.02 -5.28 4.81
N THR A 166 3.65 -4.11 4.85
CA THR A 166 3.30 -3.08 5.84
C THR A 166 2.14 -2.20 5.42
N ALA A 167 1.75 -2.18 4.13
CA ALA A 167 0.59 -1.43 3.66
C ALA A 167 -0.74 -1.96 4.21
N GLY A 168 -0.76 -3.21 4.69
CA GLY A 168 -1.88 -3.76 5.45
C GLY A 168 -2.14 -3.02 6.77
N ILE A 169 -1.08 -2.53 7.43
CA ILE A 169 -1.18 -1.71 8.65
C ILE A 169 -1.82 -0.37 8.32
N ASP A 170 -1.36 0.30 7.24
CA ASP A 170 -1.91 1.59 6.82
C ASP A 170 -3.40 1.47 6.45
N LEU A 171 -3.76 0.41 5.72
CA LEU A 171 -5.16 0.16 5.38
C LEU A 171 -6.00 -0.11 6.63
N ALA A 172 -5.53 -0.93 7.57
CA ALA A 172 -6.25 -1.19 8.80
C ALA A 172 -6.43 0.08 9.65
N LEU A 173 -5.42 0.95 9.73
CA LEU A 173 -5.52 2.24 10.44
C LEU A 173 -6.56 3.16 9.78
N ALA A 174 -6.62 3.19 8.45
CA ALA A 174 -7.63 3.95 7.72
C ALA A 174 -9.05 3.43 8.02
N LEU A 175 -9.24 2.10 8.06
CA LEU A 175 -10.52 1.49 8.42
C LEU A 175 -10.91 1.76 9.88
N VAL A 176 -9.96 1.79 10.80
CA VAL A 176 -10.22 2.18 12.19
C VAL A 176 -10.57 3.68 12.29
N GLU A 177 -9.90 4.55 11.54
CA GLU A 177 -10.26 5.97 11.45
C GLU A 177 -11.70 6.16 10.94
N GLU A 178 -12.13 5.38 9.93
CA GLU A 178 -13.52 5.36 9.43
C GLU A 178 -14.52 4.90 10.50
N ASP A 179 -14.18 3.83 11.23
CA ASP A 179 -15.12 3.13 12.11
C ASP A 179 -15.25 3.73 13.52
N LEU A 180 -14.12 4.25 14.07
CA LEU A 180 -13.96 4.70 15.46
C LEU A 180 -13.44 6.14 15.57
N GLY A 181 -13.10 6.77 14.45
CA GLY A 181 -12.60 8.14 14.40
C GLY A 181 -11.09 8.26 14.53
N ARG A 182 -10.61 9.47 14.20
CA ARG A 182 -9.19 9.80 14.09
C ARG A 182 -8.39 9.63 15.39
N GLU A 183 -8.98 9.97 16.54
CA GLU A 183 -8.32 9.86 17.84
C GLU A 183 -7.96 8.40 18.17
N ALA A 184 -8.86 7.46 17.89
CA ALA A 184 -8.60 6.04 18.09
C ALA A 184 -7.47 5.54 17.18
N ALA A 185 -7.51 5.91 15.89
CA ALA A 185 -6.46 5.55 14.94
C ALA A 185 -5.10 6.16 15.33
N LEU A 186 -5.06 7.41 15.82
CA LEU A 186 -3.85 8.06 16.34
C LEU A 186 -3.28 7.34 17.55
N ALA A 187 -4.13 6.97 18.50
CA ALA A 187 -3.72 6.23 19.69
C ALA A 187 -3.09 4.88 19.31
N ILE A 188 -3.69 4.15 18.36
CA ILE A 188 -3.16 2.87 17.86
C ILE A 188 -1.84 3.08 17.12
N ALA A 189 -1.75 4.06 16.23
CA ALA A 189 -0.52 4.36 15.50
C ALA A 189 0.64 4.68 16.46
N ARG A 190 0.37 5.46 17.52
CA ARG A 190 1.35 5.73 18.59
C ARG A 190 1.74 4.47 19.36
N LEU A 191 0.77 3.62 19.70
CA LEU A 191 1.03 2.37 20.42
C LEU A 191 1.92 1.42 19.61
N LEU A 192 1.67 1.31 18.30
CA LEU A 192 2.40 0.44 17.39
C LEU A 192 3.69 1.07 16.85
N VAL A 193 4.00 2.32 17.23
CA VAL A 193 5.17 3.08 16.78
C VAL A 193 5.23 3.16 15.25
N VAL A 194 4.08 3.43 14.64
CA VAL A 194 3.93 3.64 13.19
C VAL A 194 3.37 5.03 12.91
N PHE A 195 3.59 5.53 11.70
CA PHE A 195 2.93 6.74 11.26
C PHE A 195 1.43 6.49 11.10
N LEU A 196 0.59 7.42 11.57
CA LEU A 196 -0.85 7.34 11.30
C LEU A 196 -1.14 7.32 9.79
N ARG A 197 -0.37 8.10 9.03
CA ARG A 197 -0.53 8.18 7.58
C ARG A 197 0.82 8.00 6.90
N ARG A 198 0.96 6.88 6.21
CA ARG A 198 1.53 6.91 4.86
C ARG A 198 0.39 7.26 3.90
N PRO A 199 0.49 8.33 3.08
CA PRO A 199 -0.59 8.72 2.20
C PRO A 199 -1.00 7.54 1.31
N GLY A 200 -2.30 7.24 1.19
CA GLY A 200 -2.78 6.13 0.36
C GLY A 200 -2.34 6.25 -1.11
N ASN A 201 -2.15 7.48 -1.60
CA ASN A 201 -1.58 7.83 -2.92
C ASN A 201 -0.04 7.84 -2.96
N GLN A 202 0.63 7.31 -1.95
CA GLN A 202 2.07 7.06 -2.00
C GLN A 202 2.31 5.89 -2.95
N ALA A 203 3.34 6.01 -3.79
CA ALA A 203 3.74 4.92 -4.67
C ALA A 203 4.17 3.71 -3.83
N GLN A 204 3.70 2.51 -4.21
CA GLN A 204 4.06 1.25 -3.53
C GLN A 204 5.57 0.98 -3.52
N PHE A 205 6.24 1.43 -4.58
CA PHE A 205 7.68 1.39 -4.70
C PHE A 205 8.20 2.82 -4.63
N SER A 206 8.75 3.21 -3.47
CA SER A 206 9.34 4.54 -3.34
C SER A 206 10.55 4.65 -4.26
N ALA A 207 10.73 5.82 -4.87
CA ALA A 207 11.90 6.04 -5.71
C ALA A 207 13.21 5.89 -4.89
N GLN A 208 13.17 6.11 -3.57
CA GLN A 208 14.29 5.83 -2.67
C GLN A 208 14.64 4.34 -2.53
N LEU A 209 13.66 3.42 -2.52
CA LEU A 209 13.93 1.97 -2.51
C LEU A 209 14.37 1.46 -3.89
N ALA A 210 13.86 2.07 -4.96
CA ALA A 210 14.35 1.90 -6.32
C ALA A 210 15.84 2.25 -6.44
N ALA A 211 16.28 3.30 -5.73
CA ALA A 211 17.68 3.71 -5.68
C ALA A 211 18.60 2.68 -5.02
N GLN A 212 18.10 2.01 -3.99
CA GLN A 212 18.89 1.06 -3.19
C GLN A 212 19.04 -0.31 -3.86
N THR A 213 18.17 -0.65 -4.82
CA THR A 213 18.11 -1.97 -5.46
C THR A 213 18.89 -2.07 -6.78
N ALA A 214 19.54 -0.99 -7.24
CA ALA A 214 20.42 -1.02 -8.41
C ALA A 214 21.59 -2.00 -8.23
N ARG A 215 21.72 -2.93 -9.19
CA ARG A 215 22.75 -3.99 -9.17
C ARG A 215 24.14 -3.43 -9.47
N ARG A 216 24.24 -2.39 -10.30
CA ARG A 216 25.51 -1.72 -10.59
C ARG A 216 25.75 -0.58 -9.62
N GLU A 217 26.89 -0.63 -8.94
CA GLU A 217 27.34 0.38 -7.96
C GLU A 217 27.27 1.82 -8.51
N PRO A 218 27.70 2.12 -9.77
CA PRO A 218 27.60 3.48 -10.31
C PRO A 218 26.16 4.00 -10.48
N LEU A 219 25.19 3.11 -10.74
CA LEU A 219 23.79 3.50 -10.88
C LEU A 219 23.12 3.66 -9.51
N ARG A 220 23.49 2.82 -8.53
CA ARG A 220 23.02 2.93 -7.15
C ARG A 220 23.44 4.24 -6.50
N GLU A 221 24.74 4.59 -6.63
CA GLU A 221 25.27 5.87 -6.16
C GLU A 221 24.61 7.06 -6.86
N LEU A 222 24.35 6.93 -8.16
CA LEU A 222 23.67 7.97 -8.93
C LEU A 222 22.22 8.15 -8.49
N GLN A 223 21.48 7.06 -8.25
CA GLN A 223 20.11 7.15 -7.78
C GLN A 223 20.00 7.71 -6.36
N ALA A 224 20.94 7.37 -5.47
CA ALA A 224 21.05 8.00 -4.15
C ALA A 224 21.34 9.51 -4.29
N TRP A 225 22.28 9.87 -5.16
CA TRP A 225 22.60 11.27 -5.41
C TRP A 225 21.42 12.07 -5.97
N ILE A 226 20.64 11.51 -6.91
CA ILE A 226 19.40 12.10 -7.42
C ILE A 226 18.40 12.36 -6.28
N ALA A 227 18.29 11.43 -5.32
CA ALA A 227 17.37 11.57 -4.19
C ALA A 227 17.81 12.65 -3.19
N ASP A 228 19.12 12.81 -3.00
CA ASP A 228 19.70 13.79 -2.08
C ASP A 228 19.79 15.21 -2.69
N HIS A 229 19.81 15.32 -4.02
CA HIS A 229 20.00 16.59 -4.75
C HIS A 229 18.89 16.81 -5.82
N PRO A 230 17.60 16.79 -5.43
CA PRO A 230 16.49 16.88 -6.38
C PRO A 230 16.43 18.23 -7.12
N ASP A 231 17.04 19.27 -6.56
CA ASP A 231 17.09 20.64 -7.07
C ASP A 231 18.17 20.89 -8.13
N GLU A 232 19.12 19.97 -8.31
CA GLU A 232 20.20 20.12 -9.27
C GLU A 232 19.77 19.88 -10.75
N ASP A 233 20.70 20.13 -11.67
CA ASP A 233 20.57 19.78 -13.08
C ASP A 233 20.68 18.25 -13.27
N LEU A 234 19.52 17.60 -13.20
CA LEU A 234 19.36 16.15 -13.36
C LEU A 234 19.02 15.74 -14.80
N SER A 235 19.50 16.49 -15.80
CA SER A 235 19.36 16.12 -17.22
C SER A 235 20.06 14.78 -17.53
N VAL A 236 19.59 14.10 -18.58
CA VAL A 236 20.15 12.80 -18.99
C VAL A 236 21.63 12.91 -19.30
N GLU A 237 22.04 14.03 -19.89
CA GLU A 237 23.42 14.36 -20.23
C GLU A 237 24.30 14.46 -18.99
N ARG A 238 23.83 15.17 -17.95
CA ARG A 238 24.56 15.30 -16.67
C ARG A 238 24.66 13.99 -15.93
N LEU A 239 23.54 13.26 -15.83
CA LEU A 239 23.50 11.98 -15.15
C LEU A 239 24.36 10.93 -15.85
N ALA A 240 24.35 10.91 -17.18
CA ALA A 240 25.22 10.04 -17.98
C ALA A 240 26.71 10.38 -17.78
N ALA A 241 27.06 11.67 -17.78
CA ALA A 241 28.43 12.11 -17.51
C ALA A 241 28.90 11.69 -16.09
N ARG A 242 28.04 11.83 -15.08
CA ARG A 242 28.32 11.40 -13.70
C ARG A 242 28.51 9.87 -13.60
N ALA A 243 27.74 9.11 -14.36
CA ALA A 243 27.90 7.66 -14.49
C ALA A 243 29.08 7.23 -15.38
N ARG A 244 29.81 8.17 -16.00
CA ARG A 244 30.86 7.93 -17.00
C ARG A 244 30.37 7.09 -18.19
N LEU A 245 29.15 7.36 -18.65
CA LEU A 245 28.51 6.68 -19.77
C LEU A 245 28.09 7.70 -20.84
N SER A 246 27.94 7.25 -22.09
CA SER A 246 27.25 8.07 -23.10
C SER A 246 25.75 8.16 -22.77
N PRO A 247 25.05 9.25 -23.14
CA PRO A 247 23.62 9.42 -22.82
C PRO A 247 22.74 8.25 -23.28
N ARG A 248 23.04 7.71 -24.48
CA ARG A 248 22.30 6.58 -25.05
C ARG A 248 22.53 5.27 -24.29
N HIS A 249 23.77 5.01 -23.88
CA HIS A 249 24.08 3.82 -23.08
C HIS A 249 23.54 3.94 -21.66
N PHE A 250 23.64 5.13 -21.06
CA PHE A 250 23.08 5.43 -19.76
C PHE A 250 21.58 5.20 -19.72
N ALA A 251 20.81 5.81 -20.61
CA ALA A 251 19.35 5.68 -20.61
C ALA A 251 18.89 4.22 -20.74
N ARG A 252 19.56 3.43 -21.59
CA ARG A 252 19.28 1.99 -21.75
C ARG A 252 19.64 1.19 -20.50
N ALA A 253 20.81 1.42 -19.91
CA ALA A 253 21.24 0.72 -18.70
C ALA A 253 20.35 1.07 -17.50
N PHE A 254 20.00 2.35 -17.35
CA PHE A 254 19.11 2.84 -16.31
C PHE A 254 17.72 2.21 -16.44
N HIS A 255 17.16 2.14 -17.65
CA HIS A 255 15.86 1.50 -17.86
C HIS A 255 15.89 0.00 -17.60
N ALA A 256 16.96 -0.70 -18.03
CA ALA A 256 17.11 -2.12 -17.76
C ALA A 256 17.21 -2.45 -16.27
N GLU A 257 17.74 -1.55 -15.44
CA GLU A 257 17.88 -1.76 -13.99
C GLU A 257 16.69 -1.25 -13.17
N THR A 258 16.09 -0.12 -13.56
CA THR A 258 15.04 0.55 -12.77
C THR A 258 13.62 0.34 -13.31
N GLY A 259 13.49 -0.25 -14.50
CA GLY A 259 12.20 -0.42 -15.17
C GLY A 259 11.61 0.88 -15.76
N THR A 260 12.29 2.03 -15.62
CA THR A 260 11.79 3.34 -16.06
C THR A 260 12.89 4.18 -16.71
N THR A 261 12.52 5.24 -17.44
CA THR A 261 13.50 6.16 -18.05
C THR A 261 14.10 7.09 -17.00
N PRO A 262 15.34 7.58 -17.15
CA PRO A 262 15.96 8.52 -16.21
C PRO A 262 15.11 9.78 -15.96
N GLY A 263 14.53 10.38 -17.00
CA GLY A 263 13.70 11.59 -16.84
C GLY A 263 12.45 11.34 -15.99
N ARG A 264 11.73 10.24 -16.27
CA ARG A 264 10.57 9.83 -15.46
C ARG A 264 10.96 9.51 -14.01
N TYR A 265 12.13 8.94 -13.79
CA TYR A 265 12.64 8.68 -12.44
C TYR A 265 12.92 9.97 -11.66
N VAL A 266 13.58 10.94 -12.31
CA VAL A 266 13.81 12.27 -11.73
C VAL A 266 12.49 12.97 -11.39
N ASP A 267 11.51 12.91 -12.30
CA ASP A 267 10.18 13.50 -12.06
C ASP A 267 9.51 12.89 -10.82
N LEU A 268 9.62 11.56 -10.63
CA LEU A 268 9.09 10.86 -9.46
C LEU A 268 9.78 11.33 -8.16
N ILE A 269 11.11 11.40 -8.16
CA ILE A 269 11.91 11.87 -7.02
C ILE A 269 11.53 13.32 -6.65
N ARG A 270 11.45 14.21 -7.64
CA ARG A 270 11.07 15.61 -7.43
C ARG A 270 9.65 15.74 -6.90
N LEU A 271 8.72 14.92 -7.41
CA LEU A 271 7.35 14.88 -6.91
C LEU A 271 7.29 14.39 -5.46
N GLU A 272 7.98 13.30 -5.11
CA GLU A 272 8.07 12.79 -3.73
C GLU A 272 8.66 13.84 -2.79
N HIS A 273 9.75 14.51 -3.20
CA HIS A 273 10.38 15.56 -2.41
C HIS A 273 9.46 16.77 -2.20
N ALA A 274 8.78 17.23 -3.26
CA ALA A 274 7.81 18.33 -3.16
C ALA A 274 6.64 17.98 -2.23
N ARG A 275 6.11 16.75 -2.30
CA ARG A 275 5.05 16.29 -1.38
C ARG A 275 5.51 16.37 0.07
N ARG A 276 6.71 15.85 0.37
CA ARG A 276 7.30 15.89 1.71
C ARG A 276 7.41 17.32 2.24
N LEU A 277 7.96 18.24 1.45
CA LEU A 277 8.07 19.64 1.85
C LEU A 277 6.71 20.32 2.06
N LEU A 278 5.70 19.98 1.24
CA LEU A 278 4.34 20.52 1.43
C LEU A 278 3.67 20.01 2.70
N GLU A 279 4.01 18.78 3.13
CA GLU A 279 3.46 18.09 4.30
C GLU A 279 4.15 18.50 5.60
N GLU A 280 5.48 18.63 5.58
CA GLU A 280 6.32 18.75 6.78
C GLU A 280 6.79 20.18 7.08
N THR A 281 6.71 21.11 6.11
CA THR A 281 7.21 22.48 6.27
C THR A 281 6.17 23.55 5.94
N ALA A 282 6.38 24.74 6.51
CA ALA A 282 5.58 25.92 6.25
C ALA A 282 6.00 26.70 4.98
N HIS A 283 6.98 26.20 4.20
CA HIS A 283 7.53 26.91 3.03
C HIS A 283 6.48 27.22 1.97
N GLY A 284 6.47 28.39 1.35
CA GLY A 284 5.54 28.72 0.27
C GLY A 284 5.62 27.76 -0.92
N VAL A 285 4.55 27.67 -1.74
CA VAL A 285 4.53 26.83 -2.96
C VAL A 285 5.70 27.18 -3.90
N GLU A 286 6.10 28.45 -3.93
CA GLU A 286 7.24 28.92 -4.71
C GLU A 286 8.58 28.38 -4.18
N GLU A 287 8.81 28.45 -2.87
CA GLU A 287 10.00 27.93 -2.21
C GLU A 287 10.11 26.42 -2.40
N VAL A 288 8.99 25.71 -2.22
CA VAL A 288 8.93 24.26 -2.43
C VAL A 288 9.22 23.90 -3.89
N SER A 289 8.73 24.68 -4.86
CA SER A 289 8.99 24.42 -6.27
C SER A 289 10.47 24.52 -6.63
N ARG A 290 11.20 25.44 -5.98
CA ARG A 290 12.65 25.60 -6.16
C ARG A 290 13.40 24.47 -5.47
N ALA A 291 13.11 24.20 -4.20
CA ALA A 291 13.76 23.15 -3.41
C ALA A 291 13.53 21.74 -3.97
N ALA A 292 12.40 21.49 -4.63
CA ALA A 292 12.12 20.23 -5.30
C ALA A 292 12.60 20.18 -6.76
N GLY A 293 13.33 21.18 -7.26
CA GLY A 293 13.94 21.16 -8.60
C GLY A 293 13.00 21.39 -9.77
N TYR A 294 11.79 21.90 -9.54
CA TYR A 294 10.89 22.31 -10.62
C TYR A 294 11.22 23.70 -11.16
N GLY A 295 11.94 24.51 -10.39
CA GLY A 295 12.34 25.88 -10.71
C GLY A 295 11.19 26.90 -10.65
N THR A 296 9.99 26.52 -11.10
CA THR A 296 8.80 27.38 -11.11
C THR A 296 7.57 26.68 -10.51
N PRO A 297 6.66 27.44 -9.85
CA PRO A 297 5.39 26.92 -9.35
C PRO A 297 4.53 26.26 -10.44
N GLU A 298 4.53 26.81 -11.66
CA GLU A 298 3.75 26.32 -12.79
C GLU A 298 4.24 24.95 -13.26
N ALA A 299 5.56 24.72 -13.29
CA ALA A 299 6.13 23.42 -13.62
C ALA A 299 5.75 22.37 -12.58
N MET A 300 5.86 22.70 -11.29
CA MET A 300 5.42 21.83 -10.20
C MET A 300 3.92 21.54 -10.28
N ARG A 301 3.09 22.55 -10.56
CA ARG A 301 1.64 22.39 -10.70
C ARG A 301 1.27 21.42 -11.82
N ARG A 302 1.93 21.52 -12.98
CA ARG A 302 1.70 20.58 -14.09
C ARG A 302 2.06 19.15 -13.68
N ALA A 303 3.18 18.95 -12.99
CA ALA A 303 3.59 17.64 -12.50
C ALA A 303 2.59 17.07 -11.48
N PHE A 304 2.16 17.86 -10.51
CA PHE A 304 1.14 17.49 -9.51
C PHE A 304 -0.21 17.15 -10.14
N THR A 305 -0.66 17.95 -11.11
CA THR A 305 -1.93 17.69 -11.80
C THR A 305 -1.86 16.40 -12.60
N LYS A 306 -0.75 16.17 -13.30
CA LYS A 306 -0.52 14.96 -14.10
C LYS A 306 -0.43 13.70 -13.25
N ALA A 307 0.22 13.77 -12.09
CA ALA A 307 0.51 12.59 -11.27
C ALA A 307 -0.53 12.33 -10.16
N LEU A 308 -1.18 13.38 -9.63
CA LEU A 308 -2.04 13.30 -8.44
C LEU A 308 -3.43 13.91 -8.65
N GLY A 309 -3.71 14.47 -9.83
CA GLY A 309 -5.01 15.08 -10.14
C GLY A 309 -5.36 16.31 -9.29
N THR A 310 -4.38 16.93 -8.62
CA THR A 310 -4.63 18.05 -7.69
C THR A 310 -3.50 19.08 -7.73
N ALA A 311 -3.78 20.33 -7.40
CA ALA A 311 -2.76 21.38 -7.35
C ALA A 311 -1.94 21.32 -6.04
N PRO A 312 -0.67 21.77 -6.02
CA PRO A 312 0.18 21.74 -4.82
C PRO A 312 -0.42 22.44 -3.59
N ALA A 313 -1.11 23.57 -3.79
CA ALA A 313 -1.77 24.29 -2.69
C ALA A 313 -2.95 23.50 -2.09
N ASP A 314 -3.71 22.82 -2.94
CA ASP A 314 -4.84 21.98 -2.53
C ASP A 314 -4.33 20.72 -1.82
N TYR A 315 -3.25 20.14 -2.34
CA TYR A 315 -2.53 19.04 -1.72
C TYR A 315 -2.09 19.43 -0.30
N ARG A 316 -1.39 20.56 -0.13
CA ARG A 316 -0.99 21.05 1.19
C ARG A 316 -2.19 21.19 2.13
N ARG A 317 -3.27 21.85 1.72
CA ARG A 317 -4.44 22.04 2.60
C ARG A 317 -5.04 20.72 3.08
N ARG A 318 -4.91 19.65 2.30
CA ARG A 318 -5.40 18.31 2.64
C ARG A 318 -4.45 17.52 3.53
N PHE A 319 -3.14 17.74 3.40
CA PHE A 319 -2.12 16.85 3.97
C PHE A 319 -1.16 17.51 4.98
N HIS A 320 -1.11 18.83 5.09
CA HIS A 320 -0.26 19.53 6.07
C HIS A 320 -0.93 19.57 7.44
N ALA A 321 -0.29 18.94 8.43
CA ALA A 321 -0.71 19.06 9.82
C ALA A 321 -0.22 20.41 10.40
N PRO A 322 -1.02 21.13 11.19
CA PRO A 322 -0.52 22.31 11.89
C PRO A 322 0.61 21.89 12.83
N VAL A 323 1.78 22.52 12.69
CA VAL A 323 2.85 22.42 13.68
C VAL A 323 2.37 23.16 14.92
N THR A 324 1.83 22.42 15.89
CA THR A 324 1.58 22.96 17.23
C THR A 324 2.94 23.32 17.83
N ARG A 325 3.17 24.61 18.06
CA ARG A 325 4.31 25.10 18.85
C ARG A 325 4.16 24.72 20.31
#